data_AF-A0A950A7G0-F1
#
_entry.id   AF-A0A950A7G0-F1
#
_cell.length_a   1.000
_cell.length_b   1.000
_cell.length_c   1.000
_cell.angle_alpha   90.00
_cell.angle_beta   90.00
_cell.angle_gamma   90.00
#
_symmetry.space_group_name_H-M   'P 1'
#
loop_
_entity.id
_entity.type
_entity.pdbx_description
1 polymer ?
#
loop_
_entity_poly.entity_id
_entity_poly.type
_entity_poly.pdbx_seq_one_letter_code
_entity_poly.pdbx_strand_id
1 'polypeptide(L)'
;MDEIELVLVAAEPGDPFPGEYYDPQSSATEYFEKVTERGLAHLTEREQFVTNLRRILDECWPGVSLDEQLRRTWITESYLCSAPRESGPVPTRSWSVCGRDYLAPQLSLLADRAIVACGRKAQRRIEALGFSRFLAVPAIAPPEGGKPHARAAHRTIPAYVAECKAKRGRP
;
A
#
# COMPACT_ATOMS: atom_id res chain seq x y z
N MET A 1 13.10 9.89 -0.34
CA MET A 1 11.68 10.17 -0.66
C MET A 1 11.49 10.64 -2.09
N ASP A 2 12.48 11.28 -2.72
CA ASP A 2 12.32 11.84 -4.08
C ASP A 2 12.08 10.79 -5.17
N GLU A 3 12.58 9.57 -4.97
CA GLU A 3 12.38 8.42 -5.88
C GLU A 3 10.95 7.88 -5.90
N ILE A 4 10.14 8.14 -4.86
CA ILE A 4 8.77 7.59 -4.76
C ILE A 4 7.88 8.25 -5.81
N GLU A 5 7.20 7.47 -6.63
CA GLU A 5 6.34 7.99 -7.70
C GLU A 5 4.89 7.48 -7.57
N LEU A 6 4.72 6.33 -6.95
CA LEU A 6 3.45 5.68 -6.69
C LEU A 6 3.28 5.43 -5.19
N VAL A 7 2.10 5.72 -4.67
CA VAL A 7 1.66 5.35 -3.31
C VAL A 7 0.47 4.40 -3.42
N LEU A 8 0.64 3.16 -2.99
CA LEU A 8 -0.44 2.18 -2.89
C LEU A 8 -0.93 2.12 -1.45
N VAL A 9 -2.19 2.49 -1.22
CA VAL A 9 -2.81 2.45 0.12
C VAL A 9 -3.79 1.27 0.20
N ALA A 10 -3.38 0.20 0.86
CA ALA A 10 -4.22 -0.95 1.19
C ALA A 10 -5.17 -0.65 2.36
N ALA A 11 -6.05 -1.59 2.69
CA ALA A 11 -7.03 -1.37 3.76
C ALA A 11 -6.39 -1.40 5.16
N GLU A 12 -5.77 -2.51 5.53
CA GLU A 12 -5.23 -2.79 6.87
C GLU A 12 -4.21 -3.92 6.77
N PRO A 13 -3.32 -4.07 7.77
CA PRO A 13 -2.35 -5.16 7.79
C PRO A 13 -3.06 -6.52 7.84
N GLY A 14 -2.41 -7.53 7.26
CA GLY A 14 -2.82 -8.93 7.39
C GLY A 14 -2.48 -9.52 8.76
N ASP A 15 -2.97 -10.72 9.01
CA ASP A 15 -2.52 -11.49 10.18
C ASP A 15 -1.03 -11.89 10.02
N PRO A 16 -0.27 -12.06 11.12
CA PRO A 16 1.08 -12.61 11.05
C PRO A 16 1.10 -13.97 10.35
N PHE A 17 2.16 -14.25 9.59
CA PHE A 17 2.34 -15.52 8.92
C PHE A 17 2.42 -16.68 9.91
N PRO A 18 2.04 -17.91 9.51
CA PRO A 18 2.20 -19.09 10.33
C PRO A 18 3.66 -19.26 10.79
N GLY A 19 3.87 -19.26 12.11
CA GLY A 19 5.21 -19.37 12.70
C GLY A 19 6.03 -18.08 12.68
N GLU A 20 5.43 -16.94 12.32
CA GLU A 20 6.04 -15.64 12.51
C GLU A 20 6.20 -15.34 14.00
N TYR A 21 7.43 -15.09 14.41
CA TYR A 21 7.80 -14.79 15.78
C TYR A 21 8.89 -13.74 15.79
N TYR A 22 8.72 -12.75 16.65
CA TYR A 22 9.72 -11.73 16.93
C TYR A 22 10.02 -11.76 18.43
N ASP A 23 11.31 -11.82 18.76
CA ASP A 23 11.74 -11.86 20.15
C ASP A 23 11.42 -10.54 20.86
N PRO A 24 10.62 -10.55 21.94
CA PRO A 24 10.29 -9.35 22.71
C PRO A 24 11.50 -8.63 23.32
N GLN A 25 12.66 -9.33 23.43
CA GLN A 25 13.90 -8.76 23.91
C GLN A 25 14.77 -8.13 22.81
N SER A 26 14.38 -8.28 21.53
CA SER A 26 15.10 -7.63 20.42
C SER A 26 15.08 -6.11 20.59
N SER A 27 16.20 -5.47 20.26
CA SER A 27 16.22 -4.02 20.10
C SER A 27 15.27 -3.57 18.99
N ALA A 28 14.90 -2.29 18.98
CA ALA A 28 14.04 -1.74 17.94
C ALA A 28 14.64 -1.93 16.54
N THR A 29 15.96 -1.75 16.39
CA THR A 29 16.66 -1.95 15.12
C THR A 29 16.57 -3.39 14.64
N GLU A 30 16.90 -4.36 15.50
CA GLU A 30 16.83 -5.79 15.15
C GLU A 30 15.40 -6.22 14.81
N TYR A 31 14.41 -5.67 15.52
CA TYR A 31 13.00 -5.90 15.23
C TYR A 31 12.64 -5.39 13.83
N PHE A 32 13.02 -4.15 13.49
CA PHE A 32 12.77 -3.58 12.17
C PHE A 32 13.48 -4.34 11.05
N GLU A 33 14.73 -4.75 11.25
CA GLU A 33 15.48 -5.55 10.28
C GLU A 33 14.77 -6.88 10.01
N LYS A 34 14.37 -7.61 11.05
CA LYS A 34 13.67 -8.90 10.92
C LYS A 34 12.32 -8.74 10.20
N VAL A 35 11.50 -7.75 10.60
CA VAL A 35 10.20 -7.50 9.96
C VAL A 35 10.39 -7.14 8.47
N THR A 36 11.40 -6.33 8.16
CA THR A 36 11.70 -5.91 6.78
C THR A 36 12.19 -7.09 5.94
N GLU A 37 13.10 -7.91 6.47
CA GLU A 37 13.58 -9.12 5.80
C GLU A 37 12.43 -10.08 5.51
N ARG A 38 11.54 -10.28 6.49
CA ARG A 38 10.36 -11.14 6.31
C ARG A 38 9.39 -10.59 5.27
N GLY A 39 9.09 -9.30 5.32
CA GLY A 39 8.24 -8.64 4.31
C GLY A 39 8.81 -8.78 2.90
N LEU A 40 10.12 -8.56 2.73
CA LEU A 40 10.79 -8.70 1.43
C LEU A 40 10.80 -10.16 0.94
N ALA A 41 11.08 -11.12 1.82
CA ALA A 41 11.03 -12.53 1.49
C ALA A 41 9.62 -12.92 1.01
N HIS A 42 8.58 -12.42 1.66
CA HIS A 42 7.20 -12.71 1.30
C HIS A 42 6.82 -12.18 -0.10
N LEU A 43 7.43 -11.08 -0.57
CA LEU A 43 7.22 -10.59 -1.93
C LEU A 43 7.74 -11.54 -3.02
N THR A 44 8.47 -12.59 -2.66
CA THR A 44 8.90 -13.67 -3.56
C THR A 44 7.98 -14.89 -3.54
N GLU A 45 7.01 -14.93 -2.63
CA GLU A 45 6.05 -16.02 -2.50
C GLU A 45 4.92 -15.94 -3.53
N ARG A 46 4.17 -17.04 -3.68
CA ARG A 46 3.10 -17.18 -4.69
C ARG A 46 1.70 -16.94 -4.14
N GLU A 47 1.57 -16.16 -3.08
CA GLU A 47 0.27 -15.75 -2.58
C GLU A 47 -0.45 -14.82 -3.57
N GLN A 48 -1.78 -14.86 -3.57
CA GLN A 48 -2.56 -14.13 -4.56
C GLN A 48 -2.43 -12.61 -4.40
N PHE A 49 -2.28 -12.10 -3.17
CA PHE A 49 -1.96 -10.69 -2.94
C PHE A 49 -0.63 -10.31 -3.61
N VAL A 50 0.44 -11.06 -3.32
CA VAL A 50 1.78 -10.85 -3.89
C VAL A 50 1.75 -10.93 -5.41
N THR A 51 1.06 -11.92 -5.97
CA THR A 51 0.89 -12.07 -7.42
C THR A 51 0.23 -10.84 -8.05
N ASN A 52 -0.83 -10.31 -7.43
CA ASN A 52 -1.51 -9.11 -7.91
C ASN A 52 -0.64 -7.86 -7.76
N LEU A 53 0.06 -7.71 -6.64
CA LEU A 53 0.98 -6.61 -6.37
C LEU A 53 2.14 -6.60 -7.37
N ARG A 54 2.82 -7.74 -7.55
CA ARG A 54 3.91 -7.92 -8.52
C ARG A 54 3.48 -7.53 -9.92
N ARG A 55 2.29 -7.95 -10.36
CA ARG A 55 1.71 -7.53 -11.65
C ARG A 55 1.55 -6.01 -11.75
N ILE A 56 1.01 -5.35 -10.72
CA ILE A 56 0.87 -3.89 -10.71
C ILE A 56 2.24 -3.21 -10.81
N LEU A 57 3.23 -3.70 -10.05
CA LEU A 57 4.60 -3.17 -10.09
C LEU A 57 5.25 -3.36 -11.46
N ASP A 58 5.13 -4.54 -12.06
CA ASP A 58 5.68 -4.85 -13.39
C ASP A 58 5.00 -4.01 -14.50
N GLU A 59 3.70 -3.73 -14.38
CA GLU A 59 2.96 -2.86 -15.29
C GLU A 59 3.34 -1.37 -15.11
N CYS A 60 3.62 -0.91 -13.89
CA CYS A 60 4.06 0.47 -13.63
C CYS A 60 5.52 0.69 -14.03
N TRP A 61 6.36 -0.33 -13.84
CA TRP A 61 7.82 -0.23 -13.90
C TRP A 61 8.39 -1.37 -14.77
N PRO A 62 8.12 -1.37 -16.08
CA PRO A 62 8.55 -2.45 -16.95
C PRO A 62 10.08 -2.50 -17.07
N GLY A 63 10.64 -3.70 -16.95
CA GLY A 63 12.06 -3.96 -17.21
C GLY A 63 13.04 -3.53 -16.11
N VAL A 64 12.56 -3.07 -14.95
CA VAL A 64 13.41 -2.79 -13.77
C VAL A 64 13.29 -3.90 -12.72
N SER A 65 14.30 -4.03 -11.85
CA SER A 65 14.33 -5.03 -10.78
C SER A 65 13.28 -4.76 -9.70
N LEU A 66 12.85 -5.79 -8.95
CA LEU A 66 11.92 -5.62 -7.83
C LEU A 66 12.42 -4.58 -6.81
N ASP A 67 13.72 -4.56 -6.51
CA ASP A 67 14.31 -3.55 -5.61
C ASP A 67 14.05 -2.12 -6.11
N GLU A 68 14.29 -1.87 -7.39
CA GLU A 68 14.04 -0.56 -8.01
C GLU A 68 12.54 -0.23 -8.06
N GLN A 69 11.68 -1.23 -8.28
CA GLN A 69 10.22 -1.05 -8.20
C GLN A 69 9.77 -0.62 -6.80
N LEU A 70 10.36 -1.19 -5.75
CA LEU A 70 10.07 -0.86 -4.36
C LEU A 70 10.60 0.51 -3.96
N ARG A 71 11.77 0.94 -4.46
CA ARG A 71 12.27 2.31 -4.25
C ARG A 71 11.31 3.37 -4.81
N ARG A 72 10.65 3.06 -5.91
CA ARG A 72 9.68 3.95 -6.58
C ARG A 72 8.25 3.84 -6.05
N THR A 73 7.98 2.85 -5.21
CA THR A 73 6.61 2.55 -4.75
C THR A 73 6.53 2.54 -3.23
N TRP A 74 5.80 3.49 -2.67
CA TRP A 74 5.41 3.45 -1.26
C TRP A 74 4.16 2.59 -1.10
N ILE A 75 4.25 1.49 -0.34
CA ILE A 75 3.11 0.64 -0.02
C ILE A 75 2.79 0.85 1.45
N THR A 76 1.54 1.18 1.75
CA THR A 76 1.07 1.45 3.11
C THR A 76 -0.39 1.06 3.26
N GLU A 77 -0.94 1.17 4.47
CA GLU A 77 -2.32 0.87 4.78
C GLU A 77 -3.09 2.10 5.25
N SER A 78 -4.40 2.09 5.05
CA SER A 78 -5.28 3.11 5.60
C SER A 78 -5.49 3.01 7.12
N TYR A 79 -4.97 1.94 7.74
CA TYR A 79 -4.97 1.70 9.17
C TYR A 79 -3.64 1.04 9.55
N LEU A 80 -2.70 1.83 10.06
CA LEU A 80 -1.33 1.43 10.44
C LEU A 80 -1.20 0.96 11.89
N CYS A 81 -2.30 0.87 12.62
CA CYS A 81 -2.30 0.29 13.96
C CYS A 81 -2.67 -1.19 13.90
N SER A 82 -2.35 -1.94 14.96
CA SER A 82 -2.78 -3.33 15.09
C SER A 82 -4.31 -3.44 15.01
N ALA A 83 -4.79 -4.33 14.15
CA ALA A 83 -6.18 -4.74 14.11
C ALA A 83 -6.34 -6.07 14.88
N PRO A 84 -7.41 -6.25 15.66
CA PRO A 84 -7.61 -7.50 16.40
C PRO A 84 -7.95 -8.69 15.50
N ARG A 85 -8.31 -8.44 14.23
CA ARG A 85 -8.66 -9.45 13.24
C ARG A 85 -8.45 -8.88 11.84
N GLU A 86 -7.70 -9.58 10.98
CA GLU A 86 -7.60 -9.24 9.56
C GLU A 86 -8.98 -9.14 8.90
N SER A 87 -9.15 -8.15 8.02
CA SER A 87 -10.39 -7.89 7.28
C SER A 87 -11.61 -7.54 8.14
N GLY A 88 -11.48 -7.48 9.47
CA GLY A 88 -12.55 -7.22 10.42
C GLY A 88 -13.05 -5.76 10.44
N PRO A 89 -14.17 -5.49 11.12
CA PRO A 89 -14.59 -4.12 11.38
C PRO A 89 -13.64 -3.45 12.38
N VAL A 90 -13.10 -2.29 12.00
CA VAL A 90 -12.35 -1.41 12.90
C VAL A 90 -13.24 -0.23 13.30
N PRO A 91 -13.38 0.12 14.59
CA PRO A 91 -14.20 1.25 15.02
C PRO A 91 -13.78 2.57 14.37
N THR A 92 -14.76 3.43 14.05
CA THR A 92 -14.52 4.73 13.41
C THR A 92 -13.52 5.60 14.15
N ARG A 93 -13.65 5.67 15.47
CA ARG A 93 -12.72 6.43 16.31
C ARG A 93 -11.28 5.93 16.16
N SER A 94 -11.08 4.62 16.12
CA SER A 94 -9.75 4.01 16.03
C SER A 94 -9.08 4.29 14.69
N TRP A 95 -9.78 4.02 13.57
CA TRP A 95 -9.16 4.27 12.27
C TRP A 95 -9.05 5.75 11.93
N SER A 96 -9.91 6.61 12.49
CA SER A 96 -9.79 8.06 12.32
C SER A 96 -8.54 8.62 13.03
N VAL A 97 -8.30 8.21 14.28
CA VAL A 97 -7.09 8.60 15.03
C VAL A 97 -5.83 8.08 14.34
N CYS A 98 -5.81 6.78 14.00
CA CYS A 98 -4.69 6.18 13.28
C CYS A 98 -4.42 6.87 11.93
N GLY A 99 -5.48 7.12 11.15
CA GLY A 99 -5.38 7.81 9.87
C GLY A 99 -4.84 9.24 10.02
N ARG A 100 -5.31 9.98 11.01
CA ARG A 100 -4.86 11.36 11.28
C ARG A 100 -3.40 11.40 11.73
N ASP A 101 -3.00 10.51 12.64
CA ASP A 101 -1.70 10.59 13.29
C ASP A 101 -0.58 9.94 12.46
N TYR A 102 -0.90 8.98 11.59
CA TYR A 102 0.09 8.22 10.83
C TYR A 102 -0.05 8.32 9.31
N LEU A 103 -1.26 8.15 8.75
CA LEU A 103 -1.45 8.14 7.29
C LEU A 103 -1.44 9.54 6.68
N ALA A 104 -2.18 10.47 7.27
CA ALA A 104 -2.32 11.83 6.75
C ALA A 104 -0.97 12.57 6.61
N PRO A 105 -0.01 12.47 7.55
CA PRO A 105 1.33 13.00 7.36
C PRO A 105 2.05 12.40 6.14
N GLN A 106 1.98 11.07 5.95
CA GLN A 106 2.59 10.40 4.80
C GLN A 106 1.99 10.87 3.47
N LEU A 107 0.65 10.93 3.38
CA LEU A 107 -0.03 11.39 2.17
C LEU A 107 0.21 12.88 1.90
N SER A 108 0.39 13.69 2.94
CA SER A 108 0.73 15.12 2.78
C SER A 108 2.14 15.29 2.23
N LEU A 109 3.11 14.51 2.70
CA LEU A 109 4.48 14.50 2.19
C LEU A 109 4.58 14.04 0.73
N LEU A 110 3.64 13.20 0.29
CA LEU A 110 3.60 12.61 -1.05
C LEU A 110 2.41 13.11 -1.87
N ALA A 111 1.86 14.28 -1.55
CA ALA A 111 0.63 14.81 -2.14
C ALA A 111 0.76 15.13 -3.65
N ASP A 112 1.99 15.29 -4.14
CA ASP A 112 2.31 15.47 -5.55
C ASP A 112 2.52 14.15 -6.31
N ARG A 113 2.56 13.01 -5.61
CA ARG A 113 2.75 11.67 -6.16
C ARG A 113 1.41 11.02 -6.55
N ALA A 114 1.49 9.92 -7.29
CA ALA A 114 0.29 9.16 -7.65
C ALA A 114 -0.21 8.35 -6.45
N ILE A 115 -1.21 8.88 -5.73
CA ILE A 115 -1.86 8.17 -4.62
C ILE A 115 -2.99 7.28 -5.16
N VAL A 116 -2.96 6.00 -4.82
CA VAL A 116 -3.95 4.99 -5.22
C VAL A 116 -4.57 4.35 -3.97
N ALA A 117 -5.87 4.46 -3.83
CA ALA A 117 -6.64 3.83 -2.76
C ALA A 117 -7.12 2.44 -3.21
N CYS A 118 -6.62 1.39 -2.56
CA CYS A 118 -6.88 0.00 -2.92
C CYS A 118 -8.03 -0.59 -2.08
N GLY A 119 -9.24 -0.49 -2.60
CA GLY A 119 -10.47 -1.03 -2.02
C GLY A 119 -11.29 -0.01 -1.23
N ARG A 120 -12.55 -0.36 -0.95
CA ARG A 120 -13.54 0.58 -0.35
C ARG A 120 -13.15 1.09 1.04
N LYS A 121 -12.48 0.27 1.86
CA LYS A 121 -12.01 0.69 3.19
C LYS A 121 -10.95 1.80 3.07
N ALA A 122 -9.94 1.59 2.21
CA ALA A 122 -8.88 2.57 1.97
C ALA A 122 -9.45 3.88 1.40
N GLN A 123 -10.28 3.77 0.36
CA GLN A 123 -10.97 4.93 -0.23
C GLN A 123 -11.70 5.75 0.83
N ARG A 124 -12.64 5.13 1.56
CA ARG A 124 -13.45 5.82 2.57
C ARG A 124 -12.61 6.50 3.65
N ARG A 125 -11.53 5.84 4.08
CA ARG A 125 -10.65 6.35 5.15
C ARG A 125 -9.82 7.53 4.65
N ILE A 126 -9.29 7.48 3.42
CA ILE A 126 -8.57 8.59 2.79
C ILE A 126 -9.50 9.80 2.58
N GLU A 127 -10.72 9.58 2.08
CA GLU A 127 -11.74 10.63 1.93
C GLU A 127 -12.09 11.29 3.27
N ALA A 128 -12.25 10.49 4.33
CA ALA A 128 -12.54 10.98 5.68
C ALA A 128 -11.41 11.81 6.30
N LEU A 129 -10.18 11.70 5.76
CA LEU A 129 -9.04 12.54 6.14
C LEU A 129 -8.95 13.83 5.31
N GLY A 130 -9.88 14.07 4.38
CA GLY A 130 -9.95 15.28 3.56
C GLY A 130 -9.14 15.22 2.27
N PHE A 131 -8.56 14.06 1.91
CA PHE A 131 -7.88 13.88 0.64
C PHE A 131 -8.89 13.57 -0.46
N SER A 132 -8.82 14.32 -1.56
CA SER A 132 -9.71 14.14 -2.72
C SER A 132 -8.97 13.78 -4.02
N ARG A 133 -7.64 13.95 -4.05
CA ARG A 133 -6.79 13.65 -5.21
C ARG A 133 -6.13 12.28 -5.05
N PHE A 134 -6.83 11.24 -5.47
CA PHE A 134 -6.31 9.87 -5.54
C PHE A 134 -7.09 9.05 -6.58
N LEU A 135 -6.51 7.96 -7.05
CA LEU A 135 -7.20 6.98 -7.87
C LEU A 135 -7.78 5.88 -6.98
N ALA A 136 -9.10 5.68 -7.00
CA ALA A 136 -9.73 4.55 -6.33
C ALA A 136 -9.74 3.32 -7.23
N VAL A 137 -9.23 2.19 -6.74
CA VAL A 137 -9.29 0.90 -7.43
C VAL A 137 -9.83 -0.19 -6.49
N PRO A 138 -10.34 -1.33 -7.01
CA PRO A 138 -10.66 -2.48 -6.17
C PRO A 138 -9.44 -3.00 -5.39
N ALA A 139 -9.69 -3.70 -4.29
CA ALA A 139 -8.61 -4.20 -3.43
C ALA A 139 -7.62 -5.10 -4.21
N ILE A 140 -6.35 -5.06 -3.82
CA ILE A 140 -5.30 -5.94 -4.38
C ILE A 140 -5.43 -7.36 -3.80
N ALA A 141 -5.85 -7.46 -2.53
CA ALA A 141 -6.00 -8.71 -1.82
C ALA A 141 -7.23 -9.53 -2.30
N PRO A 142 -7.21 -10.87 -2.13
CA PRO A 142 -8.36 -11.73 -2.30
C PRO A 142 -9.53 -11.36 -1.37
N PRO A 143 -10.77 -11.75 -1.71
CA PRO A 143 -11.19 -12.38 -2.98
C PRO A 143 -11.34 -11.38 -4.13
N GLU A 144 -11.21 -10.08 -3.87
CA GLU A 144 -11.54 -9.03 -4.83
C GLU A 144 -10.47 -8.87 -5.92
N GLY A 145 -9.20 -8.78 -5.55
CA GLY A 145 -8.11 -8.47 -6.49
C GLY A 145 -7.88 -9.53 -7.58
N GLY A 146 -8.37 -10.75 -7.36
CA GLY A 146 -8.34 -11.83 -8.35
C GLY A 146 -9.39 -11.68 -9.47
N LYS A 147 -10.41 -10.83 -9.31
CA LYS A 147 -11.54 -10.76 -10.24
C LYS A 147 -11.19 -9.97 -11.51
N PRO A 148 -11.80 -10.30 -12.67
CA PRO A 148 -11.50 -9.63 -13.94
C PRO A 148 -11.67 -8.11 -13.90
N HIS A 149 -12.71 -7.58 -13.25
CA HIS A 149 -12.93 -6.14 -13.16
C HIS A 149 -11.89 -5.44 -12.28
N ALA A 150 -11.43 -6.10 -11.20
CA ALA A 150 -10.33 -5.60 -10.37
C ALA A 150 -9.05 -5.51 -11.18
N ARG A 151 -8.72 -6.58 -11.93
CA ARG A 151 -7.55 -6.59 -12.83
C ARG A 151 -7.61 -5.51 -13.89
N ALA A 152 -8.78 -5.27 -14.48
CA ALA A 152 -8.97 -4.21 -15.46
C ALA A 152 -8.79 -2.81 -14.84
N ALA A 153 -9.30 -2.59 -13.64
CA ALA A 153 -9.08 -1.33 -12.91
C ALA A 153 -7.61 -1.13 -12.52
N HIS A 154 -6.91 -2.17 -12.05
CA HIS A 154 -5.47 -2.08 -11.73
C HIS A 154 -4.61 -1.68 -12.93
N ARG A 155 -4.97 -2.10 -14.15
CA ARG A 155 -4.27 -1.72 -15.39
C ARG A 155 -4.35 -0.22 -15.71
N THR A 156 -5.18 0.55 -15.02
CA THR A 156 -5.24 2.00 -15.17
C THR A 156 -4.20 2.74 -14.33
N ILE A 157 -3.59 2.07 -13.34
CA ILE A 157 -2.60 2.67 -12.43
C ILE A 157 -1.38 3.24 -13.18
N PRO A 158 -0.74 2.53 -14.15
CA PRO A 158 0.41 3.08 -14.86
C PRO A 158 0.12 4.40 -15.58
N ALA A 159 -1.07 4.51 -16.20
CA ALA A 159 -1.48 5.74 -16.88
C ALA A 159 -1.68 6.90 -15.88
N TYR A 160 -2.28 6.63 -14.72
CA TYR A 160 -2.43 7.62 -13.65
C TYR A 160 -1.09 8.07 -13.06
N VAL A 161 -0.14 7.15 -12.92
CA VAL A 161 1.25 7.46 -12.51
C VAL A 161 1.90 8.39 -13.53
N ALA A 162 1.83 8.07 -14.82
CA ALA A 162 2.38 8.92 -15.89
C ALA A 162 1.75 10.32 -15.91
N GLU A 163 0.43 10.41 -15.73
CA GLU A 163 -0.29 11.68 -15.64
C GLU A 163 0.19 12.54 -14.46
N CYS A 164 0.34 11.95 -13.28
CA CYS A 164 0.82 12.66 -12.10
C CYS A 164 2.27 13.15 -12.27
N LYS A 165 3.14 12.32 -12.84
CA LYS A 165 4.52 12.71 -13.17
C LYS A 165 4.57 13.89 -14.13
N ALA A 166 3.76 13.86 -15.18
CA ALA A 166 3.70 14.95 -16.17
C ALA A 166 3.24 16.28 -15.55
N LYS A 167 2.34 16.23 -14.56
CA LYS A 167 1.88 17.41 -13.82
C LYS A 167 2.95 17.96 -12.87
N ARG A 168 3.77 17.10 -12.25
CA ARG A 168 4.87 17.51 -11.36
C ARG A 168 6.00 18.21 -12.11
N GLY A 169 6.27 17.82 -13.35
CA GLY A 169 7.31 18.40 -14.20
C GLY A 169 6.92 19.72 -14.89
N ARG A 170 5.70 20.22 -14.69
CA ARG A 170 5.31 21.55 -15.18
C ARG A 170 5.73 22.60 -14.14
N PRO A 171 6.48 23.65 -14.55
CA PRO A 171 6.93 24.71 -13.66
C PRO A 171 5.77 25.52 -13.05
#